data_AF-A0AAV3UXX1-F1
#
_entry.id   AF-A0AAV3UXX1-F1
#
_cell.length_a   1.000
_cell.length_b   1.000
_cell.length_c   1.000
_cell.angle_alpha   90.00
_cell.angle_beta   90.00
_cell.angle_gamma   90.00
#
_symmetry.space_group_name_H-M   'P 1'
#
loop_
_entity.id
_entity.type
_entity.pdbx_description
1 polymer ?
#
loop_
_entity_poly.entity_id
_entity_poly.type
_entity_poly.pdbx_seq_one_letter_code
_entity_poly.pdbx_strand_id
1 'polypeptide(L)'
;MSRTLLSNRLKELVNIGLITRLEKQGTGQVDYVLTKPGKALESVVFSMASWGQEWLETEPSLENIDGSFLMWDIRRNVRIHEDLPNLFIAHFLLTDMPENKSEYWLIFEHGQVDLCYVDRGFKPDVHIEVSARELTKIWMGWEDFNAAVEDHRLKFKGPKKYTEIA
;
A
#
# COMPACT_ATOMS: atom_id res chain seq x y z
N MET A 1 -0.73 5.50 15.50
CA MET A 1 0.36 5.90 16.43
C MET A 1 0.01 7.20 17.12
N SER A 2 0.35 7.38 18.40
CA SER A 2 0.18 8.67 19.09
C SER A 2 1.21 9.70 18.61
N ARG A 3 0.85 10.99 18.65
CA ARG A 3 1.78 12.08 18.26
C ARG A 3 3.06 12.08 19.10
N THR A 4 2.94 11.79 20.39
CA THR A 4 4.07 11.72 21.33
C THR A 4 5.02 10.59 20.98
N LEU A 5 4.51 9.40 20.66
CA LEU A 5 5.36 8.25 20.28
C LEU A 5 6.14 8.54 19.00
N LEU A 6 5.47 9.09 17.98
CA LEU A 6 6.13 9.48 16.73
C LEU A 6 7.22 10.53 16.98
N SER A 7 6.91 11.58 17.74
CA SER A 7 7.87 12.65 18.06
C SER A 7 9.10 12.10 18.79
N ASN A 8 8.90 11.21 19.76
CA ASN A 8 10.00 10.60 20.50
C ASN A 8 10.88 9.72 19.61
N ARG A 9 10.29 8.87 18.76
CA ARG A 9 11.04 8.02 17.82
C ARG A 9 11.84 8.84 16.81
N LEU A 10 11.28 9.94 16.29
CA LEU A 10 12.00 10.82 15.37
C LEU A 10 13.17 11.52 16.06
N LYS A 11 12.99 12.02 17.30
CA LYS A 11 14.08 12.60 18.09
C LYS A 11 15.20 11.60 18.36
N GLU A 12 14.85 10.36 18.66
CA GLU A 12 15.80 9.27 18.89
C GLU A 12 16.61 8.97 17.63
N LEU A 13 15.96 8.82 16.48
CA LEU A 13 16.65 8.60 15.20
C LEU A 13 17.56 9.77 14.79
N VAL A 14 17.18 11.01 15.13
CA VAL A 14 18.06 12.18 14.98
C VAL A 14 19.26 12.09 15.91
N ASN A 15 19.04 11.74 17.17
CA ASN A 15 20.11 11.63 18.17
C ASN A 15 21.14 10.54 17.82
N ILE A 16 20.68 9.42 17.25
CA ILE A 16 21.54 8.33 16.77
C ILE A 16 22.21 8.69 15.42
N GLY A 17 21.76 9.76 14.76
CA GLY A 17 22.35 10.27 13.53
C GLY A 17 21.90 9.54 12.26
N LEU A 18 20.79 8.78 12.30
CA LEU A 18 20.24 8.09 11.13
C LEU A 18 19.39 9.01 10.24
N ILE A 19 18.73 10.00 10.85
CA ILE A 19 17.99 11.03 10.13
C ILE A 19 18.44 12.42 10.58
N THR A 20 18.26 13.41 9.73
CA THR A 20 18.43 14.82 10.10
C THR A 20 17.10 15.55 9.95
N ARG A 21 16.89 16.54 10.81
CA ARG A 21 15.70 17.38 10.85
C ARG A 21 15.98 18.67 10.07
N LEU A 22 15.18 18.92 9.04
CA LEU A 22 15.25 20.12 8.20
C LEU A 22 14.02 21.00 8.49
N GLU A 23 14.24 22.26 8.83
CA GLU A 23 13.17 23.25 8.92
C GLU A 23 13.19 24.13 7.68
N LYS A 24 12.07 24.18 6.95
CA LYS A 24 11.92 25.14 5.85
C LYS A 24 11.67 26.52 6.43
N GLN A 25 12.59 27.45 6.14
CA GLN A 25 12.45 28.85 6.53
C GLN A 25 11.20 29.45 5.88
N GLY A 26 10.38 30.13 6.68
CA GLY A 26 9.18 30.85 6.24
C GLY A 26 7.85 30.06 6.32
N THR A 27 7.85 28.73 6.22
CA THR A 27 6.62 27.92 6.32
C THR A 27 6.47 27.16 7.64
N GLY A 28 7.57 27.00 8.39
CA GLY A 28 7.57 26.19 9.62
C GLY A 28 7.42 24.68 9.37
N GLN A 29 7.45 24.26 8.10
CA GLN A 29 7.40 22.85 7.73
C GLN A 29 8.69 22.14 8.16
N VAL A 30 8.53 20.98 8.79
CA VAL A 30 9.63 20.15 9.29
C VAL A 30 9.70 18.88 8.44
N ASP A 31 10.81 18.70 7.74
CA ASP A 31 11.12 17.51 6.98
C ASP A 31 12.18 16.68 7.72
N TYR A 32 12.11 15.35 7.61
CA TYR A 32 13.13 14.44 8.12
C TYR A 32 13.72 13.67 6.94
N VAL A 33 15.05 13.69 6.81
CA VAL A 33 15.73 13.02 5.69
C VAL A 33 16.84 12.10 6.21
N LEU A 34 17.05 10.99 5.51
CA LEU A 34 18.11 10.04 5.85
C LEU A 34 19.49 10.68 5.71
N THR A 35 20.34 10.47 6.70
CA THR A 35 21.78 10.80 6.65
C THR A 35 22.54 9.75 5.84
N LYS A 36 23.86 9.94 5.63
CA LYS A 36 24.70 8.91 5.00
C LYS A 36 24.68 7.58 5.78
N PRO A 37 24.83 7.55 7.13
CA PRO A 37 24.58 6.34 7.92
C PRO A 37 23.16 5.77 7.78
N GLY A 38 22.14 6.63 7.77
CA GLY A 38 20.75 6.20 7.58
C GLY A 38 20.52 5.49 6.25
N LYS A 39 21.08 6.01 5.16
CA LYS A 39 21.03 5.37 3.84
C LYS A 39 21.82 4.07 3.80
N ALA A 40 22.95 3.97 4.50
CA ALA A 40 23.73 2.71 4.54
C ALA A 40 22.94 1.54 5.16
N LEU A 41 22.04 1.84 6.12
CA LEU A 41 21.18 0.84 6.77
C LEU A 41 20.17 0.18 5.80
N GLU A 42 19.86 0.83 4.68
CA GLU A 42 18.96 0.32 3.63
C GLU A 42 19.33 -1.10 3.21
N SER A 43 20.62 -1.37 2.98
CA SER A 43 21.13 -2.69 2.59
C SER A 43 20.83 -3.79 3.62
N VAL A 44 20.90 -3.46 4.92
CA VAL A 44 20.61 -4.39 6.01
C VAL A 44 19.12 -4.68 6.08
N VAL A 45 18.29 -3.63 5.96
CA VAL A 45 16.83 -3.76 5.94
C VAL A 45 16.39 -4.64 4.76
N PHE A 46 16.93 -4.42 3.57
CA PHE A 46 16.64 -5.26 2.41
C PHE A 46 17.14 -6.68 2.55
N SER A 47 18.33 -6.89 3.12
CA SER A 47 18.83 -8.25 3.38
C SER A 47 17.91 -9.02 4.32
N MET A 48 17.41 -8.35 5.37
CA MET A 48 16.42 -8.92 6.28
C MET A 48 15.08 -9.19 5.58
N ALA A 49 14.64 -8.31 4.68
CA ALA A 49 13.43 -8.52 3.88
C ALA A 49 13.57 -9.72 2.93
N SER A 50 14.70 -9.84 2.23
CA SER A 50 15.00 -10.98 1.35
C SER A 50 15.04 -12.30 2.12
N TRP A 51 15.71 -12.32 3.28
CA TRP A 51 15.67 -13.48 4.17
C TRP A 51 14.24 -13.81 4.61
N GLY A 52 13.45 -12.80 4.98
CA GLY A 52 12.06 -12.98 5.37
C GLY A 52 11.21 -13.59 4.27
N GLN A 53 11.39 -13.17 3.01
CA GLN A 53 10.67 -13.73 1.86
C GLN A 53 11.03 -15.20 1.58
N GLU A 54 12.27 -15.60 1.82
CA GLU A 54 12.72 -16.96 1.55
C GLU A 54 12.36 -17.95 2.68
N TRP A 55 12.34 -17.47 3.93
CA TRP A 55 12.30 -18.35 5.10
C TRP A 55 11.06 -18.21 6.00
N LEU A 56 10.28 -17.12 5.90
CA LEU A 56 9.03 -17.02 6.66
C LEU A 56 7.91 -17.75 5.93
N GLU A 57 7.23 -18.64 6.65
CA GLU A 57 6.04 -19.30 6.12
C GLU A 57 4.94 -18.26 5.84
N THR A 58 4.26 -18.43 4.71
CA THR A 58 3.19 -17.54 4.28
C THR A 58 1.92 -17.75 5.12
N GLU A 59 1.67 -18.97 5.58
CA GLU A 59 0.45 -19.38 6.30
C GLU A 59 0.22 -18.57 7.59
N PRO A 60 1.21 -18.43 8.52
CA PRO A 60 1.02 -17.64 9.75
C PRO A 60 0.79 -16.15 9.47
N SER A 61 1.36 -15.62 8.38
CA SER A 61 1.16 -14.23 7.95
C SER A 61 -0.25 -13.96 7.42
N LEU A 62 -0.97 -15.01 7.00
CA LEU A 62 -2.33 -14.92 6.45
C LEU A 62 -3.43 -15.21 7.49
N GLU A 63 -3.08 -15.63 8.71
CA GLU A 63 -4.08 -15.90 9.77
C GLU A 63 -4.79 -14.64 10.28
N ASN A 64 -4.09 -13.50 10.29
CA ASN A 64 -4.59 -12.25 10.86
C ASN A 64 -4.39 -11.06 9.90
N ILE A 65 -4.92 -11.17 8.68
CA ILE A 65 -4.82 -10.09 7.68
C ILE A 65 -5.71 -8.92 8.11
N ASP A 66 -5.12 -7.73 8.24
CA ASP A 66 -5.87 -6.49 8.35
C ASP A 66 -5.99 -5.84 6.96
N GLY A 67 -7.20 -5.87 6.38
CA GLY A 67 -7.48 -5.26 5.08
C GLY A 67 -7.09 -3.78 5.00
N SER A 68 -7.14 -3.04 6.11
CA SER A 68 -6.76 -1.62 6.12
C SER A 68 -5.26 -1.43 5.94
N PHE A 69 -4.45 -2.32 6.51
CA PHE A 69 -3.00 -2.28 6.32
C PHE A 69 -2.61 -2.74 4.92
N LEU A 70 -3.23 -3.79 4.39
CA LEU A 70 -3.03 -4.24 3.01
C LEU A 70 -3.34 -3.10 2.02
N MET A 71 -4.52 -2.50 2.13
CA MET A 71 -4.94 -1.43 1.21
C MET A 71 -4.09 -0.16 1.37
N TRP A 72 -3.63 0.16 2.58
CA TRP A 72 -2.68 1.25 2.80
C TRP A 72 -1.31 0.96 2.17
N ASP A 73 -0.85 -0.28 2.24
CA ASP A 73 0.39 -0.71 1.60
C ASP A 73 0.31 -0.63 0.08
N ILE A 74 -0.83 -1.05 -0.50
CA ILE A 74 -1.12 -0.88 -1.93
C ILE A 74 -1.08 0.61 -2.29
N ARG A 75 -1.78 1.48 -1.57
CA ARG A 75 -1.82 2.93 -1.84
C ARG A 75 -0.43 3.56 -1.90
N ARG A 76 0.49 3.20 -1.00
CA ARG A 76 1.82 3.84 -0.94
C ARG A 76 2.81 3.33 -1.99
N ASN A 77 2.55 2.17 -2.60
CA ASN A 77 3.50 1.47 -3.50
C ASN A 77 2.97 1.26 -4.92
N VAL A 78 1.65 1.40 -5.15
CA VAL A 78 1.06 1.28 -6.48
C VAL A 78 1.65 2.32 -7.42
N ARG A 79 1.91 1.91 -8.66
CA ARG A 79 2.40 2.80 -9.71
C ARG A 79 1.23 3.28 -10.55
N ILE A 80 1.21 4.57 -10.84
CA ILE A 80 0.21 5.17 -11.73
C ILE A 80 0.60 4.84 -13.17
N HIS A 81 -0.26 4.14 -13.89
CA HIS A 81 -0.04 3.79 -15.29
C HIS A 81 -0.40 4.97 -16.22
N GLU A 82 0.37 5.19 -17.28
CA GLU A 82 0.22 6.36 -18.18
C GLU A 82 -1.12 6.38 -18.93
N ASP A 83 -1.68 5.20 -19.21
CA ASP A 83 -2.98 5.04 -19.89
C ASP A 83 -4.20 5.31 -19.00
N LEU A 84 -4.01 5.49 -17.69
CA LEU A 84 -5.12 5.84 -16.80
C LEU A 84 -5.50 7.32 -16.97
N PRO A 85 -6.80 7.65 -16.95
CA PRO A 85 -7.23 9.05 -16.94
C PRO A 85 -6.74 9.76 -15.68
N ASN A 86 -6.65 11.10 -15.73
CA ASN A 86 -6.18 11.90 -14.59
C ASN A 86 -6.99 11.64 -13.31
N LEU A 87 -8.30 11.44 -13.42
CA LEU A 87 -9.15 10.96 -12.35
C LEU A 87 -9.55 9.52 -12.67
N PHE A 88 -9.08 8.58 -11.87
CA PHE A 88 -9.43 7.17 -11.97
C PHE A 88 -9.73 6.61 -10.58
N ILE A 89 -10.83 5.86 -10.45
CA ILE A 89 -11.25 5.29 -9.17
C ILE A 89 -11.39 3.77 -9.30
N ALA A 90 -10.57 3.04 -8.56
CA ALA A 90 -10.69 1.59 -8.41
C ALA A 90 -11.37 1.27 -7.07
N HIS A 91 -12.49 0.56 -7.11
CA HIS A 91 -13.19 0.07 -5.93
C HIS A 91 -12.78 -1.38 -5.64
N PHE A 92 -12.29 -1.64 -4.43
CA PHE A 92 -11.95 -2.97 -3.95
C PHE A 92 -12.98 -3.46 -2.94
N LEU A 93 -13.51 -4.66 -3.19
CA LEU A 93 -14.34 -5.43 -2.26
C LEU A 93 -13.56 -6.66 -1.76
N LEU A 94 -13.19 -6.64 -0.49
CA LEU A 94 -12.53 -7.75 0.22
C LEU A 94 -13.57 -8.74 0.74
N THR A 95 -13.69 -9.89 0.08
CA THR A 95 -14.84 -10.82 0.28
C THR A 95 -14.83 -11.60 1.60
N ASP A 96 -13.69 -11.67 2.27
CA ASP A 96 -13.47 -12.39 3.54
C ASP A 96 -13.30 -11.45 4.74
N MET A 97 -13.63 -10.16 4.58
CA MET A 97 -13.55 -9.15 5.63
C MET A 97 -14.93 -8.76 6.16
N PRO A 98 -15.05 -8.30 7.42
CA PRO A 98 -16.28 -7.74 7.94
C PRO A 98 -16.76 -6.54 7.11
N GLU A 99 -18.07 -6.34 6.99
CA GLU A 99 -18.70 -5.31 6.14
C GLU A 99 -18.07 -3.93 6.31
N ASN A 100 -17.84 -3.50 7.56
CA ASN A 100 -17.24 -2.20 7.91
C ASN A 100 -15.74 -2.04 7.56
N LYS A 101 -15.10 -3.08 7.02
CA LYS A 101 -13.69 -3.13 6.60
C LYS A 101 -13.52 -3.85 5.27
N SER A 102 -14.59 -4.02 4.51
CA SER A 102 -14.59 -4.81 3.26
C SER A 102 -14.43 -3.94 2.01
N GLU A 103 -14.77 -2.65 2.08
CA GLU A 103 -14.80 -1.77 0.91
C GLU A 103 -13.76 -0.65 0.98
N TYR A 104 -13.08 -0.45 -0.15
CA TYR A 104 -12.03 0.55 -0.30
C TYR A 104 -12.07 1.20 -1.68
N TRP A 105 -11.81 2.49 -1.75
CA TRP A 105 -11.69 3.26 -2.99
C TRP A 105 -10.26 3.79 -3.11
N LEU A 106 -9.56 3.32 -4.12
CA LEU A 106 -8.25 3.80 -4.50
C LEU A 106 -8.43 4.86 -5.58
N ILE A 107 -8.09 6.10 -5.25
CA ILE A 107 -8.37 7.28 -6.06
C ILE A 107 -7.05 7.79 -6.61
N PHE A 108 -6.93 7.76 -7.93
CA PHE A 108 -5.80 8.30 -8.66
C PHE A 108 -6.21 9.68 -9.17
N GLU A 109 -5.52 10.72 -8.69
CA GLU A 109 -5.83 12.10 -9.06
C GLU A 109 -4.58 12.98 -9.00
N HIS A 110 -4.30 13.73 -10.07
CA HIS A 110 -3.15 14.67 -10.17
C HIS A 110 -1.79 14.04 -9.84
N GLY A 111 -1.58 12.80 -10.27
CA GLY A 111 -0.34 12.05 -10.00
C GLY A 111 -0.16 11.64 -8.54
N GLN A 112 -1.23 11.71 -7.74
CA GLN A 112 -1.28 11.21 -6.36
C GLN A 112 -2.25 10.03 -6.27
N VAL A 113 -2.05 9.21 -5.24
CA VAL A 113 -2.94 8.08 -4.93
C VAL A 113 -3.46 8.24 -3.51
N ASP A 114 -4.77 8.32 -3.39
CA ASP A 114 -5.48 8.36 -2.11
C ASP A 114 -6.31 7.11 -1.87
N LEU A 115 -6.52 6.82 -0.59
CA LEU A 115 -7.30 5.67 -0.14
C LEU A 115 -8.47 6.16 0.71
N CYS A 116 -9.68 5.78 0.33
CA CYS A 116 -10.88 5.97 1.12
C CYS A 116 -11.47 4.60 1.51
N TYR A 117 -12.15 4.55 2.66
CA TYR A 117 -12.87 3.37 3.16
C TYR A 117 -14.32 3.74 3.57
N VAL A 118 -14.77 4.91 3.14
CA VAL A 118 -16.12 5.42 3.37
C VAL A 118 -16.71 5.75 2.01
N ASP A 119 -17.86 5.17 1.67
CA ASP A 119 -18.56 5.55 0.44
C ASP A 119 -19.03 7.01 0.54
N ARG A 120 -18.57 7.84 -0.40
CA ARG A 120 -18.96 9.24 -0.54
C ARG A 120 -19.77 9.48 -1.82
N GLY A 121 -20.36 8.42 -2.39
CA GLY A 121 -21.01 8.46 -3.70
C GLY A 121 -20.00 8.51 -4.84
N PHE A 122 -18.85 7.84 -4.67
CA PHE A 122 -17.85 7.73 -5.74
C PHE A 122 -18.43 6.98 -6.94
N LYS A 123 -17.90 7.25 -8.13
CA LYS A 123 -18.22 6.50 -9.35
C LYS A 123 -16.98 5.72 -9.77
N PRO A 124 -16.84 4.46 -9.36
CA PRO A 124 -15.68 3.66 -9.72
C PRO A 124 -15.64 3.41 -11.23
N ASP A 125 -14.45 3.53 -11.81
CA ASP A 125 -14.17 3.15 -13.18
C ASP A 125 -14.02 1.62 -13.30
N VAL A 126 -13.48 1.00 -12.24
CA VAL A 126 -13.29 -0.45 -12.12
C VAL A 126 -13.67 -0.91 -10.72
N HIS A 127 -14.36 -2.05 -10.64
CA HIS A 127 -14.61 -2.78 -9.41
C HIS A 127 -13.74 -4.05 -9.40
N ILE A 128 -13.11 -4.30 -8.26
CA ILE A 128 -12.20 -5.41 -8.01
C ILE A 128 -12.76 -6.19 -6.84
N GLU A 129 -13.01 -7.49 -7.03
CA GLU A 129 -13.55 -8.40 -6.02
C GLU A 129 -12.54 -9.51 -5.79
N VAL A 130 -12.05 -9.66 -4.55
CA VAL A 130 -10.99 -10.58 -4.17
C VAL A 130 -11.04 -10.79 -2.65
N SER A 131 -10.58 -11.92 -2.13
CA SER A 131 -10.38 -12.04 -0.68
C SER A 131 -9.11 -11.30 -0.25
N ALA A 132 -9.06 -10.77 0.97
CA ALA A 132 -7.87 -10.14 1.53
C ALA A 132 -6.69 -11.12 1.58
N ARG A 133 -6.98 -12.41 1.82
CA ARG A 133 -5.99 -13.49 1.73
C ARG A 133 -5.36 -13.60 0.36
N GLU A 134 -6.17 -13.73 -0.68
CA GLU A 134 -5.66 -13.89 -2.04
C GLU A 134 -4.96 -12.62 -2.53
N LEU A 135 -5.53 -11.44 -2.24
CA LEU A 135 -4.91 -10.17 -2.59
C LEU A 135 -3.55 -9.99 -1.91
N THR A 136 -3.39 -10.43 -0.65
CA THR A 136 -2.11 -10.41 0.06
C THR A 136 -1.08 -11.30 -0.63
N LYS A 137 -1.44 -12.54 -0.99
CA LYS A 137 -0.51 -13.44 -1.68
C LYS A 137 -0.03 -12.88 -3.01
N ILE A 138 -0.95 -12.34 -3.82
CA ILE A 138 -0.63 -11.73 -5.12
C ILE A 138 0.25 -10.51 -4.91
N TRP A 139 -0.12 -9.63 -3.99
CA TRP A 139 0.59 -8.39 -3.71
C TRP A 139 2.01 -8.61 -3.17
N MET A 140 2.19 -9.64 -2.34
CA MET A 140 3.50 -10.03 -1.81
C MET A 140 4.34 -10.83 -2.82
N GLY A 141 3.78 -11.19 -3.98
CA GLY A 141 4.45 -11.98 -5.02
C GLY A 141 4.53 -13.48 -4.73
N TRP A 142 3.72 -14.00 -3.81
CA TRP A 142 3.64 -15.43 -3.46
C TRP A 142 2.79 -16.23 -4.44
N GLU A 143 1.84 -15.58 -5.10
CA GLU A 143 1.04 -16.18 -6.17
C GLU A 143 1.04 -15.30 -7.42
N ASP A 144 0.94 -15.95 -8.57
CA ASP A 144 0.92 -15.27 -9.86
C ASP A 144 -0.39 -14.52 -10.08
N PHE A 145 -0.28 -13.28 -10.55
CA PHE A 145 -1.41 -12.41 -10.81
C PHE A 145 -2.31 -12.96 -11.92
N ASN A 146 -1.74 -13.39 -13.05
CA ASN A 146 -2.52 -13.84 -14.20
C ASN A 146 -3.28 -15.12 -13.87
N ALA A 147 -2.64 -16.05 -13.16
CA ALA A 147 -3.29 -17.27 -12.67
C ALA A 147 -4.49 -16.94 -11.77
N ALA A 148 -4.38 -15.97 -10.87
CA ALA A 148 -5.50 -15.56 -10.01
C ALA A 148 -6.67 -14.95 -10.79
N VAL A 149 -6.40 -14.25 -11.89
CA VAL A 149 -7.42 -13.70 -12.79
C VAL A 149 -8.09 -14.81 -13.61
N GLU A 150 -7.30 -15.71 -14.20
CA GLU A 150 -7.78 -16.86 -14.98
C GLU A 150 -8.65 -17.80 -14.12
N ASP A 151 -8.26 -18.05 -12.87
CA ASP A 151 -9.00 -18.87 -11.90
C ASP A 151 -10.22 -18.15 -11.30
N HIS A 152 -10.47 -16.90 -11.67
CA HIS A 152 -11.55 -16.04 -11.13
C HIS A 152 -11.48 -15.80 -9.61
N ARG A 153 -10.28 -15.92 -9.01
CA ARG A 153 -10.01 -15.55 -7.61
C ARG A 153 -9.86 -14.04 -7.45
N LEU A 154 -9.31 -13.37 -8.46
CA LEU A 154 -9.26 -11.92 -8.61
C LEU A 154 -10.16 -11.50 -9.78
N LYS A 155 -11.27 -10.83 -9.49
CA LYS A 155 -12.27 -10.47 -10.50
C LYS A 155 -12.29 -8.98 -10.76
N PHE A 156 -12.27 -8.59 -12.02
CA PHE A 156 -12.41 -7.20 -12.47
C PHE A 156 -13.76 -6.99 -13.16
N LYS A 157 -14.45 -5.90 -12.84
CA LYS A 157 -15.67 -5.44 -13.51
C LYS A 157 -15.49 -3.98 -13.92
N GLY A 158 -15.58 -3.69 -15.21
CA GLY A 158 -15.39 -2.34 -15.74
C GLY A 158 -15.08 -2.36 -17.24
N PRO A 159 -14.75 -1.20 -17.83
CA PRO A 159 -14.32 -1.12 -19.23
C PRO A 159 -13.04 -1.92 -19.49
N LYS A 160 -13.02 -2.73 -20.56
CA LYS A 160 -11.87 -3.57 -20.94
C LYS A 160 -10.53 -2.83 -21.00
N LYS A 161 -10.56 -1.60 -21.50
CA LYS A 161 -9.39 -0.71 -21.58
C LYS A 161 -8.69 -0.47 -20.23
N TYR A 162 -9.34 -0.72 -19.09
CA TYR A 162 -8.76 -0.56 -17.76
C TYR A 162 -8.55 -1.90 -17.05
N THR A 163 -9.29 -2.94 -17.43
CA THR A 163 -9.17 -4.28 -16.83
C THR A 163 -8.14 -5.16 -17.52
N GLU A 164 -7.73 -4.83 -18.76
CA GLU A 164 -6.66 -5.51 -19.51
C GLU A 164 -5.27 -4.86 -19.30
N ILE A 165 -5.21 -3.72 -18.60
CA ILE A 165 -3.95 -3.05 -18.19
C ILE A 165 -3.36 -3.71 -16.93
N ALA A 166 -4.20 -4.40 -16.15
CA ALA A 166 -3.86 -4.97 -14.86
C ALA A 166 -2.96 -6.21 -15.00
#